data_AF-A0A378JSV4-F1
#
_entry.id   AF-A0A378JSV4-F1
#
_cell.length_a   1.000
_cell.length_b   1.000
_cell.length_c   1.000
_cell.angle_alpha   90.00
_cell.angle_beta   90.00
_cell.angle_gamma   90.00
#
_symmetry.space_group_name_H-M   'P 1'
#
loop_
_entity.id
_entity.type
_entity.pdbx_description
1 polymer ?
#
loop_
_entity_poly.entity_id
_entity_poly.type
_entity_poly.pdbx_seq_one_letter_code
_entity_poly.pdbx_strand_id
1 'polypeptide(L)'
;MLIIMKGKSQKSVDNVNNKRQKINHESTLKKSLNKERKLSNHSGLQNNFFEWKIMSEGFEDETFYNDELSYEDKEDKDESKDEEEDNETIVCLKSGNILKKKFECNIANDLQSGEIFYISTSAQLFSFDEKTAIELAVCGGNIYAMLLGEEQPYYLVGQGEKSFYYYRLSSKVNIFEQAEGESIFRFNKPVSRFISSLVISYFLGDNDISNVVLVKKDDQFLVVRIDPEFCFSSYFFNTEYNNQSSILAELNFLLKLNDKNCSNKKQLQYFLSHQKEIDFFQSCFNDHKLLSTDNCLKLLSSPLKKQELLLALNKIVATPFQDFEKIIDNTLSDNTVSKKLKKTLAKRLDFFKKANEQIQKQQIFSESKSGSNQQFFQPIQEAPLKKAESFDQRFSRK
;
A
#
# COMPACT_ATOMS: atom_id res chain seq x y z
N MET A 1 -10.63 -26.80 69.70
CA MET A 1 -10.01 -25.66 70.41
C MET A 1 -10.86 -24.43 70.16
N LEU A 2 -11.63 -23.98 71.15
CA LEU A 2 -12.36 -22.70 71.10
C LEU A 2 -11.37 -21.55 71.32
N ILE A 3 -11.55 -20.41 70.63
CA ILE A 3 -11.72 -19.09 71.28
C ILE A 3 -12.83 -18.34 70.53
N ILE A 4 -13.71 -17.69 71.30
CA ILE A 4 -14.81 -16.83 70.86
C ILE A 4 -14.54 -15.41 71.39
N MET A 5 -14.71 -14.36 70.58
CA MET A 5 -15.27 -13.04 70.95
C MET A 5 -15.83 -12.41 69.65
N LYS A 6 -17.11 -12.03 69.49
CA LYS A 6 -17.95 -11.04 70.21
C LYS A 6 -17.32 -9.63 70.22
N GLY A 7 -18.04 -8.54 69.90
CA GLY A 7 -19.50 -8.38 69.87
C GLY A 7 -20.07 -7.29 68.95
N LYS A 8 -21.38 -7.05 69.13
CA LYS A 8 -22.28 -6.14 68.38
C LYS A 8 -22.08 -4.69 68.86
N SER A 9 -22.46 -3.61 68.14
CA SER A 9 -23.83 -3.03 68.05
C SER A 9 -23.71 -1.53 67.63
N GLN A 10 -24.72 -0.75 67.18
CA GLN A 10 -26.06 -0.99 66.57
C GLN A 10 -26.64 0.36 66.07
N LYS A 11 -27.18 0.43 64.83
CA LYS A 11 -28.05 1.53 64.28
C LYS A 11 -27.34 2.90 64.10
N SER A 12 -27.78 3.87 63.28
CA SER A 12 -29.07 4.17 62.61
C SER A 12 -28.81 5.02 61.33
N VAL A 13 -29.50 4.79 60.20
CA VAL A 13 -30.67 5.57 59.66
C VAL A 13 -30.34 6.90 58.94
N ASP A 14 -30.96 7.06 57.77
CA ASP A 14 -31.22 8.24 56.92
C ASP A 14 -30.15 8.96 56.06
N ASN A 15 -30.35 8.83 54.74
CA ASN A 15 -30.51 9.88 53.71
C ASN A 15 -29.89 11.28 53.93
N VAL A 16 -29.12 11.75 52.94
CA VAL A 16 -29.59 12.76 51.93
C VAL A 16 -28.50 13.01 50.87
N ASN A 17 -28.95 13.34 49.66
CA ASN A 17 -28.18 13.76 48.48
C ASN A 17 -26.94 14.64 48.74
N ASN A 18 -25.87 14.42 47.96
CA ASN A 18 -25.25 15.54 47.24
C ASN A 18 -24.57 15.13 45.92
N LYS A 19 -25.26 15.39 44.80
CA LYS A 19 -24.69 15.45 43.45
C LYS A 19 -23.95 16.78 43.30
N ARG A 20 -22.62 16.76 43.09
CA ARG A 20 -21.80 17.67 42.22
C ARG A 20 -20.35 17.70 42.70
N GLN A 21 -19.47 16.94 42.03
CA GLN A 21 -18.06 17.28 41.74
C GLN A 21 -17.39 16.08 41.04
N LYS A 22 -17.59 15.95 39.72
CA LYS A 22 -16.82 15.05 38.86
C LYS A 22 -16.80 15.53 37.40
N ILE A 23 -16.54 16.83 37.24
CA ILE A 23 -16.19 17.46 35.96
C ILE A 23 -14.99 18.37 36.28
N ASN A 24 -13.78 17.92 35.93
CA ASN A 24 -12.54 18.72 35.78
C ASN A 24 -11.25 17.89 35.58
N HIS A 25 -11.28 16.55 35.58
CA HIS A 25 -10.06 15.75 35.40
C HIS A 25 -9.76 15.26 33.97
N GLU A 26 -10.70 15.34 33.02
CA GLU A 26 -10.48 14.89 31.63
C GLU A 26 -9.92 15.97 30.69
N SER A 27 -9.98 17.25 31.06
CA SER A 27 -9.51 18.35 30.21
C SER A 27 -7.98 18.52 30.22
N THR A 28 -7.28 17.94 31.19
CA THR A 28 -5.82 18.09 31.37
C THR A 28 -5.03 17.04 30.58
N LEU A 29 -5.51 15.79 30.47
CA LEU A 29 -4.82 14.75 29.68
C LEU A 29 -4.86 15.00 28.16
N LYS A 30 -5.87 15.71 27.64
CA LYS A 30 -5.93 16.07 26.21
C LYS A 30 -4.98 17.22 25.81
N LYS A 31 -4.30 17.86 26.78
CA LYS A 31 -3.33 18.93 26.52
C LYS A 31 -1.87 18.46 26.52
N SER A 32 -1.54 17.32 27.14
CA SER A 32 -0.19 16.72 27.05
C SER A 32 0.02 16.03 25.69
N LEU A 33 -0.95 15.22 25.24
CA LEU A 33 -0.89 14.46 23.98
C LEU A 33 -0.80 15.32 22.70
N ASN A 34 -1.15 16.61 22.76
CA ASN A 34 -1.06 17.51 21.61
C ASN A 34 0.29 18.24 21.51
N LYS A 35 1.23 18.05 22.44
CA LYS A 35 2.50 18.79 22.46
C LYS A 35 3.68 18.06 21.78
N GLU A 36 3.54 16.77 21.50
CA GLU A 36 4.55 15.96 20.79
C GLU A 36 4.37 15.95 19.25
N ARG A 37 3.26 16.48 18.72
CA ARG A 37 2.96 16.50 17.27
C ARG A 37 3.61 17.62 16.46
N LYS A 38 4.74 18.18 16.92
CA LYS A 38 5.52 19.19 16.18
C LYS A 38 7.01 19.08 16.48
N LEU A 39 7.72 18.15 15.84
CA LEU A 39 9.18 18.19 15.62
C LEU A 39 9.65 17.03 14.73
N SER A 40 9.61 17.20 13.40
CA SER A 40 10.55 16.61 12.42
C SER A 40 10.08 16.83 10.96
N ASN A 41 10.11 18.09 10.50
CA ASN A 41 10.18 18.32 9.05
C ASN A 41 11.58 17.93 8.58
N HIS A 42 11.77 16.67 8.18
CA HIS A 42 12.95 16.23 7.44
C HIS A 42 12.53 15.70 6.06
N SER A 43 12.34 16.63 5.14
CA SER A 43 12.32 16.37 3.69
C SER A 43 13.75 16.04 3.24
N GLY A 44 14.18 14.79 3.41
CA GLY A 44 15.54 14.37 3.08
C GLY A 44 15.71 12.87 3.17
N LEU A 45 15.21 12.14 2.16
CA LEU A 45 15.59 10.79 1.71
C LEU A 45 14.65 10.30 0.58
N GLN A 46 14.50 11.09 -0.50
CA GLN A 46 13.72 10.69 -1.69
C GLN A 46 14.59 10.17 -2.86
N ASN A 47 15.91 10.04 -2.68
CA ASN A 47 16.84 9.88 -3.81
C ASN A 47 17.23 8.43 -4.16
N ASN A 48 16.81 7.41 -3.41
CA ASN A 48 17.34 6.04 -3.59
C ASN A 48 16.44 5.08 -4.40
N PHE A 49 15.36 5.59 -5.03
CA PHE A 49 14.50 4.78 -5.91
C PHE A 49 14.34 5.34 -7.34
N PHE A 50 14.80 6.57 -7.59
CA PHE A 50 14.50 7.31 -8.82
C PHE A 50 15.71 7.57 -9.75
N GLU A 51 16.64 6.62 -9.84
CA GLU A 51 17.50 6.48 -11.02
C GLU A 51 16.90 5.50 -12.03
N TRP A 52 15.67 5.80 -12.46
CA TRP A 52 15.07 5.27 -13.69
C TRP A 52 15.42 6.15 -14.90
N LYS A 53 16.60 6.80 -14.87
CA LYS A 53 17.11 7.59 -15.99
C LYS A 53 17.62 6.61 -17.05
N ILE A 54 16.72 6.25 -17.95
CA ILE A 54 16.95 5.37 -19.09
C ILE A 54 18.25 5.78 -19.81
N MET A 55 19.17 4.83 -19.94
CA MET A 55 20.20 4.87 -20.97
C MET A 55 19.51 4.77 -22.33
N SER A 56 19.08 5.92 -22.86
CA SER A 56 18.71 6.09 -24.26
C SER A 56 19.92 6.66 -24.98
N GLU A 57 20.46 5.88 -25.91
CA GLU A 57 21.68 6.18 -26.66
C GLU A 57 21.56 7.51 -27.43
N GLY A 58 22.69 8.25 -27.48
CA GLY A 58 23.07 9.12 -28.59
C GLY A 58 22.08 10.19 -29.05
N PHE A 59 22.14 11.37 -28.42
CA PHE A 59 22.10 12.62 -29.18
C PHE A 59 23.14 13.59 -28.60
N GLU A 60 24.15 13.89 -29.40
CA GLU A 60 25.10 14.98 -29.16
C GLU A 60 24.35 16.31 -29.34
N ASP A 61 24.56 17.25 -28.43
CA ASP A 61 24.22 18.65 -28.67
C ASP A 61 25.40 19.51 -28.21
N GLU A 62 26.13 20.04 -29.19
CA GLU A 62 27.33 20.85 -28.98
C GLU A 62 26.95 22.25 -28.50
N THR A 63 27.26 22.59 -27.24
CA THR A 63 27.46 24.01 -26.90
C THR A 63 28.67 24.23 -26.01
N PHE A 64 29.71 24.77 -26.65
CA PHE A 64 30.80 25.56 -26.09
C PHE A 64 30.46 26.27 -24.76
N TYR A 65 31.35 26.13 -23.78
CA TYR A 65 31.95 27.29 -23.12
C TYR A 65 33.44 27.02 -22.88
N ASN A 66 34.30 27.88 -23.43
CA ASN A 66 35.70 27.96 -23.01
C ASN A 66 35.76 28.63 -21.65
N ASP A 67 36.56 28.11 -20.74
CA ASP A 67 37.26 28.94 -19.77
C ASP A 67 38.64 28.35 -19.48
N GLU A 68 39.65 29.22 -19.47
CA GLU A 68 41.06 28.86 -19.37
C GLU A 68 41.41 28.52 -17.91
N LEU A 69 41.88 27.29 -17.65
CA LEU A 69 42.53 26.94 -16.39
C LEU A 69 43.92 26.36 -16.65
N SER A 70 44.88 26.92 -15.94
CA SER A 70 46.32 26.75 -16.16
C SER A 70 46.83 25.36 -15.75
N TYR A 71 47.75 24.83 -16.55
CA TYR A 71 48.54 23.65 -16.23
C TYR A 71 49.37 23.86 -14.95
N GLU A 72 49.23 22.94 -13.99
CA GLU A 72 50.30 22.59 -13.05
C GLU A 72 50.61 21.10 -13.22
N ASP A 73 51.81 20.79 -13.67
CA ASP A 73 52.30 19.42 -13.83
C ASP A 73 52.28 18.69 -12.48
N LYS A 74 51.67 17.50 -12.44
CA LYS A 74 51.83 16.57 -11.32
C LYS A 74 52.30 15.22 -11.83
N GLU A 75 53.47 14.87 -11.30
CA GLU A 75 54.30 13.72 -11.64
C GLU A 75 53.52 12.41 -11.71
N ASP A 76 53.85 11.60 -12.72
CA ASP A 76 53.38 10.23 -12.87
C ASP A 76 53.61 9.44 -11.57
N LYS A 77 52.52 8.91 -11.02
CA LYS A 77 52.57 7.83 -10.04
C LYS A 77 51.89 6.63 -10.64
N ASP A 78 52.60 5.50 -10.63
CA ASP A 78 52.12 4.21 -11.09
C ASP A 78 50.70 3.95 -10.57
N GLU A 79 49.72 4.00 -11.47
CA GLU A 79 48.41 3.41 -11.24
C GLU A 79 48.60 1.90 -11.19
N SER A 80 48.82 1.39 -9.98
CA SER A 80 48.53 -0.01 -9.69
C SER A 80 47.10 -0.25 -10.11
N LYS A 81 46.92 -1.11 -11.12
CA LYS A 81 45.63 -1.70 -11.44
C LYS A 81 45.22 -2.58 -10.26
N ASP A 82 44.65 -1.95 -9.25
CA ASP A 82 43.75 -2.62 -8.33
C ASP A 82 42.69 -3.25 -9.23
N GLU A 83 42.69 -4.59 -9.26
CA GLU A 83 41.66 -5.34 -9.95
C GLU A 83 40.33 -4.85 -9.36
N GLU A 84 39.46 -4.29 -10.21
CA GLU A 84 38.10 -3.96 -9.81
C GLU A 84 37.45 -5.29 -9.40
N GLU A 85 37.51 -5.62 -8.09
CA GLU A 85 36.82 -6.77 -7.54
C GLU A 85 35.36 -6.61 -7.96
N ASP A 86 34.90 -7.50 -8.84
CA ASP A 86 33.56 -7.50 -9.42
C ASP A 86 32.55 -7.23 -8.30
N ASN A 87 32.06 -5.99 -8.25
CA ASN A 87 31.17 -5.52 -7.19
C ASN A 87 29.81 -6.19 -7.41
N GLU A 88 29.71 -7.40 -6.88
CA GLU A 88 28.61 -8.32 -7.09
C GLU A 88 28.19 -8.97 -5.77
N THR A 89 26.93 -8.81 -5.41
CA THR A 89 26.35 -9.45 -4.23
C THR A 89 25.61 -10.70 -4.65
N ILE A 90 25.92 -11.83 -4.01
CA ILE A 90 25.10 -13.04 -4.10
C ILE A 90 23.87 -12.87 -3.20
N VAL A 91 22.68 -13.03 -3.77
CA VAL A 91 21.40 -12.95 -3.06
C VAL A 91 20.71 -14.31 -3.12
N CYS A 92 20.54 -14.95 -1.97
CA CYS A 92 19.90 -16.24 -1.83
C CYS A 92 18.38 -16.07 -1.62
N LEU A 93 17.59 -16.81 -2.39
CA LEU A 93 16.13 -16.89 -2.23
C LEU A 93 15.74 -17.99 -1.23
N LYS A 94 14.57 -17.84 -0.59
CA LYS A 94 13.97 -18.87 0.29
C LYS A 94 13.73 -20.21 -0.43
N SER A 95 13.65 -20.23 -1.76
CA SER A 95 13.55 -21.43 -2.59
C SER A 95 14.87 -22.20 -2.75
N GLY A 96 16.01 -21.57 -2.41
CA GLY A 96 17.35 -22.07 -2.70
C GLY A 96 17.97 -21.54 -4.00
N ASN A 97 17.21 -20.79 -4.84
CA ASN A 97 17.75 -20.14 -6.03
C ASN A 97 18.79 -19.07 -5.62
N ILE A 98 19.81 -18.90 -6.45
CA ILE A 98 20.91 -17.97 -6.23
C ILE A 98 20.84 -16.88 -7.30
N LEU A 99 20.73 -15.62 -6.87
CA LEU A 99 20.73 -14.46 -7.76
C LEU A 99 22.06 -13.72 -7.66
N LYS A 100 22.49 -13.16 -8.80
CA LYS A 100 23.67 -12.29 -8.88
C LYS A 100 23.21 -10.83 -9.01
N LYS A 101 23.37 -10.05 -7.95
CA LYS A 101 23.14 -8.59 -7.96
C LYS A 101 24.40 -7.89 -8.47
N LYS A 102 24.25 -7.00 -9.45
CA LYS A 102 25.26 -5.98 -9.78
C LYS A 102 25.04 -4.76 -8.89
N PHE A 103 26.08 -4.05 -8.45
CA PHE A 103 25.90 -2.91 -7.54
C PHE A 103 25.34 -1.66 -8.25
N GLU A 104 25.75 -1.40 -9.49
CA GLU A 104 25.45 -0.17 -10.23
C GLU A 104 23.98 -0.04 -10.68
N CYS A 105 23.29 -1.15 -10.84
CA CYS A 105 21.86 -1.19 -11.14
C CYS A 105 21.16 -2.02 -10.05
N ASN A 106 20.03 -1.55 -9.54
CA ASN A 106 19.24 -2.27 -8.52
C ASN A 106 18.50 -3.47 -9.14
N ILE A 107 19.28 -4.40 -9.70
CA ILE A 107 18.87 -5.51 -10.55
C ILE A 107 19.67 -6.75 -10.15
N ALA A 108 18.96 -7.87 -9.99
CA ALA A 108 19.52 -9.20 -9.78
C ALA A 108 19.08 -10.12 -10.92
N ASN A 109 19.99 -10.95 -11.41
CA ASN A 109 19.67 -12.01 -12.37
C ASN A 109 19.66 -13.36 -11.64
N ASP A 110 18.62 -14.16 -11.84
CA ASP A 110 18.61 -15.56 -11.41
C ASP A 110 19.58 -16.36 -12.29
N LEU A 111 20.56 -16.99 -11.64
CA LEU A 111 21.62 -17.75 -12.31
C LEU A 111 21.11 -19.04 -12.95
N GLN A 112 19.95 -19.56 -12.53
CA GLN A 112 19.35 -20.78 -13.09
C GLN A 112 18.40 -20.46 -14.25
N SER A 113 17.52 -19.48 -14.09
CA SER A 113 16.45 -19.17 -15.06
C SER A 113 16.79 -18.04 -16.03
N GLY A 114 17.78 -17.19 -15.71
CA GLY A 114 18.07 -15.96 -16.43
C GLY A 114 17.03 -14.84 -16.18
N GLU A 115 16.09 -15.02 -15.25
CA GLU A 115 15.07 -14.02 -14.94
C GLU A 115 15.67 -12.78 -14.25
N ILE A 116 15.16 -11.60 -14.63
CA ILE A 116 15.59 -10.31 -14.13
C ILE A 116 14.63 -9.83 -13.03
N PHE A 117 15.19 -9.61 -11.83
CA PHE A 117 14.50 -9.04 -10.67
C PHE A 117 15.02 -7.64 -10.36
N TYR A 118 14.11 -6.74 -9.97
CA TYR A 118 14.47 -5.43 -9.41
C TYR A 118 14.54 -5.53 -7.88
N ILE A 119 15.51 -4.84 -7.27
CA ILE A 119 15.89 -5.01 -5.86
C ILE A 119 15.60 -3.74 -5.07
N SER A 120 15.01 -3.86 -3.87
CA SER A 120 15.03 -2.81 -2.85
C SER A 120 15.46 -3.36 -1.49
N THR A 121 16.13 -2.52 -0.69
CA THR A 121 16.33 -2.71 0.76
C THR A 121 15.35 -1.90 1.59
N SER A 122 14.47 -1.09 0.96
CA SER A 122 13.52 -0.25 1.68
C SER A 122 12.29 -1.03 2.16
N ALA A 123 11.94 -0.82 3.43
CA ALA A 123 10.64 -1.17 4.01
C ALA A 123 10.31 -0.21 5.16
N GLN A 124 9.31 0.67 4.98
CA GLN A 124 8.96 1.69 5.98
C GLN A 124 7.94 1.20 7.03
N LEU A 125 8.40 0.28 7.90
CA LEU A 125 7.61 -0.23 9.02
C LEU A 125 8.35 -0.07 10.35
N PHE A 126 8.25 1.12 10.95
CA PHE A 126 8.93 1.60 12.18
C PHE A 126 8.81 0.73 13.46
N SER A 127 8.12 -0.40 13.42
CA SER A 127 7.88 -1.30 14.58
C SER A 127 8.35 -2.74 14.38
N PHE A 128 9.04 -3.03 13.28
CA PHE A 128 9.56 -4.37 12.96
C PHE A 128 11.06 -4.30 12.63
N ASP A 129 11.75 -5.42 12.75
CA ASP A 129 13.10 -5.59 12.21
C ASP A 129 13.08 -5.57 10.66
N GLU A 130 14.22 -5.27 10.05
CA GLU A 130 14.38 -5.13 8.59
C GLU A 130 13.85 -6.35 7.82
N LYS A 131 14.18 -7.56 8.28
CA LYS A 131 13.71 -8.80 7.67
C LYS A 131 12.19 -8.87 7.67
N THR A 132 11.58 -8.74 8.85
CA THR A 132 10.12 -8.79 9.02
C THR A 132 9.44 -7.69 8.19
N ALA A 133 10.02 -6.49 8.10
CA ALA A 133 9.48 -5.40 7.30
C ALA A 133 9.52 -5.72 5.79
N ILE A 134 10.62 -6.27 5.28
CA ILE A 134 10.76 -6.75 3.90
C ILE A 134 9.79 -7.90 3.61
N GLU A 135 9.69 -8.89 4.50
CA GLU A 135 8.75 -10.01 4.38
C GLU A 135 7.28 -9.53 4.35
N LEU A 136 6.92 -8.52 5.15
CA LEU A 136 5.59 -7.91 5.14
C LEU A 136 5.32 -7.15 3.83
N ALA A 137 6.27 -6.39 3.30
CA ALA A 137 6.15 -5.71 2.01
C ALA A 137 5.96 -6.71 0.86
N VAL A 138 6.77 -7.78 0.80
CA VAL A 138 6.63 -8.88 -0.18
C VAL A 138 5.26 -9.55 -0.07
N CYS A 139 4.79 -9.82 1.16
CA CYS A 139 3.48 -10.41 1.40
C CYS A 139 2.35 -9.49 0.88
N GLY A 140 2.44 -8.18 1.10
CA GLY A 140 1.48 -7.19 0.60
C GLY A 140 1.45 -7.12 -0.93
N GLY A 141 2.62 -7.05 -1.57
CA GLY A 141 2.78 -7.08 -3.03
C GLY A 141 2.18 -8.33 -3.67
N ASN A 142 2.42 -9.51 -3.08
CA ASN A 142 1.84 -10.77 -3.58
C ASN A 142 0.31 -10.83 -3.40
N ILE A 143 -0.27 -10.18 -2.38
CA ILE A 143 -1.73 -10.03 -2.27
C ILE A 143 -2.28 -9.03 -3.31
N TYR A 144 -1.56 -7.94 -3.61
CA TYR A 144 -1.92 -7.08 -4.75
C TYR A 144 -1.97 -7.88 -6.06
N ALA A 145 -0.97 -8.72 -6.35
CA ALA A 145 -0.97 -9.57 -7.54
C ALA A 145 -2.16 -10.54 -7.60
N MET A 146 -2.52 -11.15 -6.47
CA MET A 146 -3.70 -12.02 -6.38
C MET A 146 -5.04 -11.27 -6.63
N LEU A 147 -5.15 -10.03 -6.16
CA LEU A 147 -6.41 -9.27 -6.19
C LEU A 147 -6.57 -8.40 -7.45
N LEU A 148 -5.50 -7.74 -7.93
CA LEU A 148 -5.52 -6.85 -9.10
C LEU A 148 -5.20 -7.56 -10.42
N GLY A 149 -4.54 -8.72 -10.40
CA GLY A 149 -4.32 -9.55 -11.59
C GLY A 149 -2.86 -9.69 -12.01
N GLU A 150 -2.67 -10.31 -13.18
CA GLU A 150 -1.37 -10.81 -13.66
C GLU A 150 -0.36 -9.75 -14.07
N GLU A 151 -0.80 -8.52 -14.25
CA GLU A 151 0.01 -7.38 -14.62
C GLU A 151 0.77 -6.75 -13.43
N GLN A 152 0.41 -7.15 -12.20
CA GLN A 152 1.18 -6.77 -11.02
C GLN A 152 2.49 -7.57 -10.97
N PRO A 153 3.59 -6.97 -10.47
CA PRO A 153 4.77 -7.74 -10.13
C PRO A 153 4.44 -8.73 -9.01
N TYR A 154 4.94 -9.96 -9.14
CA TYR A 154 5.12 -10.82 -7.98
C TYR A 154 6.44 -10.48 -7.29
N TYR A 155 6.49 -10.72 -5.99
CA TYR A 155 7.59 -10.35 -5.11
C TYR A 155 8.20 -11.56 -4.40
N LEU A 156 9.50 -11.51 -4.14
CA LEU A 156 10.28 -12.51 -3.42
C LEU A 156 11.11 -11.84 -2.31
N VAL A 157 11.44 -12.62 -1.28
CA VAL A 157 12.40 -12.23 -0.24
C VAL A 157 13.76 -12.82 -0.61
N GLY A 158 14.76 -11.95 -0.76
CA GLY A 158 16.16 -12.32 -0.88
C GLY A 158 16.93 -11.99 0.40
N GLN A 159 18.01 -12.72 0.65
CA GLN A 159 18.98 -12.45 1.71
C GLN A 159 20.37 -12.44 1.09
N GLY A 160 21.20 -11.43 1.38
CA GLY A 160 22.57 -11.43 0.87
C GLY A 160 23.42 -12.51 1.55
N GLU A 161 24.23 -13.25 0.77
CA GLU A 161 25.02 -14.38 1.28
C GLU A 161 26.04 -13.94 2.35
N LYS A 162 26.75 -12.83 2.09
CA LYS A 162 27.78 -12.26 2.96
C LYS A 162 27.29 -11.08 3.82
N SER A 163 26.00 -10.76 3.78
CA SER A 163 25.45 -9.56 4.41
C SER A 163 24.21 -9.86 5.25
N PHE A 164 24.02 -9.12 6.33
CA PHE A 164 22.79 -9.19 7.13
C PHE A 164 21.57 -8.53 6.46
N TYR A 165 21.74 -7.91 5.28
CA TYR A 165 20.68 -7.22 4.55
C TYR A 165 19.66 -8.19 3.96
N TYR A 166 18.40 -7.75 4.01
CA TYR A 166 17.29 -8.40 3.33
C TYR A 166 16.80 -7.55 2.17
N TYR A 167 16.39 -8.24 1.11
CA TYR A 167 16.03 -7.61 -0.15
C TYR A 167 14.58 -7.98 -0.51
N ARG A 168 13.79 -6.96 -0.81
CA ARG A 168 12.54 -7.11 -1.55
C ARG A 168 12.90 -7.18 -3.03
N LEU A 169 12.59 -8.31 -3.65
CA LEU A 169 12.80 -8.55 -5.07
C LEU A 169 11.47 -8.50 -5.78
N SER A 170 11.39 -7.83 -6.93
CA SER A 170 10.18 -7.77 -7.76
C SER A 170 10.48 -8.18 -9.19
N SER A 171 9.59 -9.00 -9.76
CA SER A 171 9.58 -9.31 -11.19
C SER A 171 9.37 -8.07 -12.06
N LYS A 172 9.80 -8.14 -13.31
CA LYS A 172 9.70 -7.02 -14.26
C LYS A 172 8.24 -6.69 -14.60
N VAL A 173 7.90 -5.40 -14.51
CA VAL A 173 6.66 -4.83 -15.06
C VAL A 173 6.97 -4.15 -16.40
N ASN A 174 6.17 -4.44 -17.43
CA ASN A 174 6.27 -3.76 -18.72
C ASN A 174 5.51 -2.43 -18.68
N ILE A 175 6.10 -1.45 -17.98
CA ILE A 175 5.55 -0.10 -17.81
C ILE A 175 5.41 0.58 -19.18
N PHE A 176 4.29 1.27 -19.38
CA PHE A 176 4.08 2.10 -20.56
C PHE A 176 4.88 3.40 -20.44
N GLU A 177 5.66 3.72 -21.48
CA GLU A 177 6.68 4.78 -21.54
C GLU A 177 6.38 6.02 -20.68
N GLN A 178 7.28 6.31 -19.73
CA GLN A 178 7.27 7.51 -18.87
C GLN A 178 5.99 7.74 -18.05
N ALA A 179 5.06 6.78 -17.99
CA ALA A 179 3.79 6.87 -17.27
C ALA A 179 3.96 6.60 -15.75
N GLU A 180 4.60 7.56 -15.07
CA GLU A 180 4.76 7.61 -13.62
C GLU A 180 4.16 8.89 -13.01
N GLY A 181 3.69 8.80 -11.76
CA GLY A 181 3.14 9.95 -11.02
C GLY A 181 2.01 10.65 -11.78
N GLU A 182 2.05 11.99 -11.86
CA GLU A 182 0.97 12.77 -12.50
C GLU A 182 0.82 12.55 -14.01
N SER A 183 1.84 11.98 -14.66
CA SER A 183 1.82 11.74 -16.11
C SER A 183 0.82 10.64 -16.52
N ILE A 184 0.53 9.69 -15.62
CA ILE A 184 -0.40 8.56 -15.86
C ILE A 184 -1.78 9.01 -16.33
N PHE A 185 -2.19 10.21 -15.94
CA PHE A 185 -3.50 10.74 -16.26
C PHE A 185 -3.51 11.70 -17.47
N ARG A 186 -2.41 11.81 -18.23
CA ARG A 186 -2.31 12.70 -19.40
C ARG A 186 -2.76 12.05 -20.72
N PHE A 187 -2.97 10.73 -20.72
CA PHE A 187 -3.32 10.00 -21.93
C PHE A 187 -4.83 10.03 -22.22
N ASN A 188 -5.21 10.22 -23.49
CA ASN A 188 -6.60 10.16 -23.98
C ASN A 188 -7.11 8.71 -24.12
N LYS A 189 -6.83 7.83 -23.14
CA LYS A 189 -7.30 6.45 -23.08
C LYS A 189 -7.94 6.15 -21.71
N PRO A 190 -8.88 5.21 -21.62
CA PRO A 190 -9.41 4.75 -20.34
C PRO A 190 -8.28 4.21 -19.45
N VAL A 191 -8.25 4.70 -18.21
CA VAL A 191 -7.40 4.19 -17.13
C VAL A 191 -8.29 3.36 -16.20
N SER A 192 -8.02 2.06 -16.12
CA SER A 192 -8.77 1.09 -15.34
C SER A 192 -7.99 0.62 -14.11
N ARG A 193 -8.71 0.12 -13.11
CA ARG A 193 -8.25 -0.40 -11.81
C ARG A 193 -7.70 0.66 -10.83
N PHE A 194 -7.77 1.95 -11.12
CA PHE A 194 -7.29 2.99 -10.22
C PHE A 194 -8.07 3.04 -8.89
N ILE A 195 -9.38 2.88 -8.93
CA ILE A 195 -10.22 2.85 -7.74
C ILE A 195 -10.13 1.48 -7.07
N SER A 196 -9.99 0.43 -7.87
CA SER A 196 -9.69 -0.92 -7.36
C SER A 196 -8.40 -0.95 -6.55
N SER A 197 -7.33 -0.30 -7.02
CA SER A 197 -6.07 -0.22 -6.28
C SER A 197 -6.24 0.54 -4.98
N LEU A 198 -6.94 1.69 -4.95
CA LEU A 198 -7.22 2.43 -3.70
C LEU A 198 -8.01 1.60 -2.67
N VAL A 199 -9.01 0.83 -3.11
CA VAL A 199 -9.80 -0.06 -2.22
C VAL A 199 -8.93 -1.19 -1.66
N ILE A 200 -8.03 -1.76 -2.47
CA ILE A 200 -7.12 -2.84 -2.04
C ILE A 200 -5.99 -2.29 -1.16
N SER A 201 -5.47 -1.09 -1.45
CA SER A 201 -4.56 -0.36 -0.56
C SER A 201 -5.18 -0.16 0.82
N TYR A 202 -6.44 0.30 0.87
CA TYR A 202 -7.14 0.38 2.15
C TYR A 202 -7.34 -0.99 2.81
N PHE A 203 -7.67 -2.05 2.06
CA PHE A 203 -7.78 -3.39 2.60
C PHE A 203 -6.47 -3.88 3.25
N LEU A 204 -5.32 -3.62 2.63
CA LEU A 204 -3.99 -3.95 3.15
C LEU A 204 -3.46 -2.93 4.18
N GLY A 205 -4.13 -1.79 4.35
CA GLY A 205 -3.68 -0.69 5.20
C GLY A 205 -2.43 0.01 4.65
N ASP A 206 -2.22 -0.05 3.33
CA ASP A 206 -1.11 0.56 2.61
C ASP A 206 -1.43 2.02 2.31
N ASN A 207 -0.82 2.94 3.06
CA ASN A 207 -1.08 4.38 2.95
C ASN A 207 -0.15 5.11 1.97
N ASP A 208 0.80 4.41 1.30
CA ASP A 208 1.53 4.99 0.17
C ASP A 208 0.91 4.59 -1.17
N ILE A 209 -0.29 5.11 -1.36
CA ILE A 209 -1.07 4.98 -2.59
C ILE A 209 -0.45 5.68 -3.81
N SER A 210 0.69 6.38 -3.67
CA SER A 210 1.32 7.12 -4.77
C SER A 210 2.15 6.23 -5.70
N ASN A 211 2.60 5.07 -5.20
CA ASN A 211 3.37 4.06 -5.94
C ASN A 211 2.49 3.31 -6.96
N VAL A 212 2.11 4.01 -8.03
CA VAL A 212 1.31 3.50 -9.14
C VAL A 212 1.96 3.84 -10.48
N VAL A 213 1.92 2.87 -11.38
CA VAL A 213 2.38 2.99 -12.78
C VAL A 213 1.31 2.46 -13.71
N LEU A 214 1.40 2.78 -15.00
CA LEU A 214 0.52 2.21 -16.01
C LEU A 214 1.21 1.13 -16.82
N VAL A 215 0.46 0.06 -17.11
CA VAL A 215 0.77 -0.85 -18.21
C VAL A 215 -0.31 -0.74 -19.28
N LYS A 216 0.07 -0.94 -20.53
CA LYS A 216 -0.88 -1.03 -21.64
C LYS A 216 -1.32 -2.49 -21.80
N LYS A 217 -2.63 -2.73 -21.78
CA LYS A 217 -3.22 -4.03 -22.16
C LYS A 217 -4.35 -3.78 -23.15
N ASP A 218 -4.22 -4.36 -24.34
CA ASP A 218 -5.10 -4.10 -25.47
C ASP A 218 -5.23 -2.57 -25.73
N ASP A 219 -6.44 -2.04 -25.68
CA ASP A 219 -6.73 -0.62 -25.91
C ASP A 219 -6.83 0.25 -24.65
N GLN A 220 -6.67 -0.31 -23.45
CA GLN A 220 -6.78 0.39 -22.16
C GLN A 220 -5.43 0.45 -21.42
N PHE A 221 -5.35 1.38 -20.46
CA PHE A 221 -4.30 1.39 -19.46
C PHE A 221 -4.80 0.76 -18.16
N LEU A 222 -3.96 -0.06 -17.53
CA LEU A 222 -4.24 -0.69 -16.25
C LEU A 222 -3.29 -0.12 -15.20
N VAL A 223 -3.83 0.26 -14.06
CA VAL A 223 -3.04 0.67 -12.90
C VAL A 223 -2.37 -0.55 -12.27
N VAL A 224 -1.05 -0.47 -12.13
CA VAL A 224 -0.20 -1.42 -11.42
C VAL A 224 0.35 -0.76 -10.16
N ARG A 225 0.32 -1.49 -9.05
CA ARG A 225 0.94 -1.09 -7.78
C ARG A 225 2.37 -1.61 -7.79
N ILE A 226 3.31 -0.67 -7.73
CA ILE A 226 4.70 -0.96 -7.40
C ILE A 226 4.93 -0.60 -5.93
N ASP A 227 6.10 -0.92 -5.41
CA ASP A 227 6.55 -0.56 -4.05
C ASP A 227 5.49 -0.70 -2.92
N PRO A 228 5.20 -1.93 -2.46
CA PRO A 228 4.26 -2.21 -1.38
C PRO A 228 4.85 -1.97 0.03
N GLU A 229 5.82 -1.07 0.21
CA GLU A 229 6.56 -0.96 1.50
C GLU A 229 5.72 -0.53 2.71
N PHE A 230 4.57 0.11 2.49
CA PHE A 230 3.64 0.53 3.54
C PHE A 230 2.51 -0.47 3.81
N CYS A 231 2.51 -1.64 3.16
CA CYS A 231 1.53 -2.69 3.45
C CYS A 231 1.55 -3.10 4.93
N PHE A 232 0.36 -3.32 5.50
CA PHE A 232 0.16 -3.67 6.91
C PHE A 232 0.63 -2.60 7.91
N SER A 233 0.49 -1.31 7.57
CA SER A 233 0.78 -0.18 8.46
C SER A 233 -0.08 -0.15 9.75
N SER A 234 0.06 0.92 10.54
CA SER A 234 -0.78 1.19 11.71
C SER A 234 -2.28 1.18 11.40
N TYR A 235 -2.72 1.55 10.20
CA TYR A 235 -4.12 1.48 9.76
C TYR A 235 -4.67 0.05 9.67
N PHE A 236 -3.79 -0.94 9.50
CA PHE A 236 -4.15 -2.35 9.47
C PHE A 236 -4.21 -2.96 10.88
N PHE A 237 -3.21 -2.68 11.72
CA PHE A 237 -3.07 -3.31 13.04
C PHE A 237 -3.79 -2.57 14.19
N ASN A 238 -4.00 -1.25 14.11
CA ASN A 238 -4.72 -0.52 15.15
C ASN A 238 -6.22 -0.84 15.08
N THR A 239 -6.81 -1.26 16.20
CA THR A 239 -8.25 -1.54 16.32
C THR A 239 -9.15 -0.31 16.14
N GLU A 240 -8.63 0.90 16.32
CA GLU A 240 -9.37 2.15 16.07
C GLU A 240 -9.65 2.35 14.58
N TYR A 241 -8.73 1.95 13.70
CA TYR A 241 -8.90 2.03 12.24
C TYR A 241 -9.43 0.71 11.64
N ASN A 242 -9.09 -0.42 12.25
CA ASN A 242 -9.51 -1.76 11.83
C ASN A 242 -10.76 -2.23 12.61
N ASN A 243 -11.87 -1.52 12.38
CA ASN A 243 -13.21 -1.87 12.85
C ASN A 243 -14.27 -1.69 11.73
N GLN A 244 -15.44 -2.30 11.90
CA GLN A 244 -16.51 -2.30 10.91
C GLN A 244 -17.02 -0.89 10.52
N SER A 245 -17.16 0.01 11.50
CA SER A 245 -17.69 1.36 11.26
C SER A 245 -16.72 2.20 10.43
N SER A 246 -15.43 2.21 10.80
CA SER A 246 -14.39 2.94 10.05
C SER A 246 -14.25 2.39 8.63
N ILE A 247 -14.23 1.06 8.46
CA ILE A 247 -14.17 0.43 7.12
C ILE A 247 -15.37 0.83 6.25
N LEU A 248 -16.57 0.84 6.82
CA LEU A 248 -17.77 1.28 6.12
C LEU A 248 -17.74 2.78 5.80
N ALA A 249 -17.20 3.62 6.68
CA ALA A 249 -17.10 5.06 6.47
C ALA A 249 -16.14 5.42 5.32
N GLU A 250 -14.95 4.81 5.29
CA GLU A 250 -13.92 5.00 4.25
C GLU A 250 -14.41 4.56 2.86
N LEU A 251 -15.05 3.38 2.76
CA LEU A 251 -15.63 2.90 1.52
C LEU A 251 -16.81 3.78 1.05
N ASN A 252 -17.65 4.26 1.98
CA ASN A 252 -18.71 5.20 1.66
C ASN A 252 -18.18 6.58 1.25
N PHE A 253 -17.03 7.01 1.76
CA PHE A 253 -16.39 8.25 1.32
C PHE A 253 -15.99 8.16 -0.15
N LEU A 254 -15.31 7.09 -0.57
CA LEU A 254 -15.01 6.86 -1.99
C LEU A 254 -16.30 6.86 -2.83
N LEU A 255 -17.35 6.16 -2.40
CA LEU A 255 -18.66 6.18 -3.08
C LEU A 255 -19.27 7.58 -3.21
N LYS A 256 -19.09 8.46 -2.21
CA LYS A 256 -19.61 9.84 -2.20
C LYS A 256 -18.84 10.81 -3.09
N LEU A 257 -17.62 10.52 -3.54
CA LEU A 257 -16.88 11.40 -4.46
C LEU A 257 -17.63 11.59 -5.79
N ASN A 258 -17.83 12.81 -6.25
CA ASN A 258 -18.53 13.17 -7.47
C ASN A 258 -18.19 14.62 -7.87
N ASP A 259 -18.65 15.11 -9.02
CA ASP A 259 -18.26 16.44 -9.54
C ASP A 259 -18.59 17.60 -8.57
N LYS A 260 -19.60 17.45 -7.69
CA LYS A 260 -19.97 18.51 -6.73
C LYS A 260 -19.00 18.68 -5.57
N ASN A 261 -18.20 17.65 -5.26
CA ASN A 261 -17.28 17.63 -4.11
C ASN A 261 -15.85 17.23 -4.48
N CYS A 262 -15.59 16.90 -5.74
CA CYS A 262 -14.32 16.37 -6.22
C CYS A 262 -13.88 16.98 -7.58
N SER A 263 -14.57 17.97 -8.17
CA SER A 263 -14.16 18.50 -9.49
C SER A 263 -12.82 19.26 -9.49
N ASN A 264 -12.34 19.70 -8.32
CA ASN A 264 -11.07 20.39 -8.16
C ASN A 264 -10.56 20.29 -6.71
N LYS A 265 -9.26 20.56 -6.52
CA LYS A 265 -8.56 20.46 -5.22
C LYS A 265 -9.25 21.23 -4.08
N LYS A 266 -9.80 22.42 -4.33
CA LYS A 266 -10.46 23.23 -3.27
C LYS A 266 -11.76 22.58 -2.79
N GLN A 267 -12.58 22.07 -3.70
CA GLN A 267 -13.80 21.34 -3.34
C GLN A 267 -13.48 20.06 -2.58
N LEU A 268 -12.48 19.29 -3.03
CA LEU A 268 -12.04 18.08 -2.34
C LEU A 268 -11.54 18.39 -0.93
N GLN A 269 -10.68 19.39 -0.74
CA GLN A 269 -10.20 19.81 0.59
C GLN A 269 -11.35 20.26 1.51
N TYR A 270 -12.32 20.99 0.97
CA TYR A 270 -13.53 21.35 1.72
C TYR A 270 -14.33 20.09 2.11
N PHE A 271 -14.51 19.13 1.20
CA PHE A 271 -15.24 17.90 1.47
C PHE A 271 -14.54 17.02 2.53
N LEU A 272 -13.22 16.84 2.41
CA LEU A 272 -12.36 16.13 3.36
C LEU A 272 -12.45 16.73 4.76
N SER A 273 -12.37 18.07 4.89
CA SER A 273 -12.44 18.73 6.21
C SER A 273 -13.79 18.60 6.93
N HIS A 274 -14.83 18.13 6.24
CA HIS A 274 -16.15 17.85 6.81
C HIS A 274 -16.44 16.36 7.05
N GLN A 275 -15.55 15.45 6.64
CA GLN A 275 -15.63 14.04 7.02
C GLN A 275 -14.83 13.82 8.33
N LYS A 276 -15.39 13.05 9.27
CA LYS A 276 -14.80 12.85 10.62
C LYS A 276 -14.39 11.40 10.93
N GLU A 277 -14.55 10.50 9.96
CA GLU A 277 -14.45 9.05 10.15
C GLU A 277 -13.64 8.39 9.01
N ILE A 278 -12.70 9.14 8.40
CA ILE A 278 -11.97 8.74 7.18
C ILE A 278 -10.46 8.93 7.31
N ASP A 279 -9.90 8.58 8.46
CA ASP A 279 -8.50 8.86 8.82
C ASP A 279 -7.46 8.32 7.81
N PHE A 280 -7.75 7.21 7.12
CA PHE A 280 -6.86 6.63 6.11
C PHE A 280 -6.88 7.44 4.83
N PHE A 281 -8.06 7.62 4.21
CA PHE A 281 -8.11 8.39 2.96
C PHE A 281 -7.77 9.86 3.20
N GLN A 282 -8.09 10.43 4.37
CA GLN A 282 -7.69 11.80 4.70
C GLN A 282 -6.17 11.97 4.78
N SER A 283 -5.41 11.03 5.37
CA SER A 283 -3.94 11.03 5.28
C SER A 283 -3.51 10.93 3.82
N CYS A 284 -3.98 9.89 3.11
CA CYS A 284 -3.60 9.64 1.73
C CYS A 284 -3.81 10.86 0.79
N PHE A 285 -4.95 11.56 0.89
CA PHE A 285 -5.25 12.75 0.09
C PHE A 285 -4.49 14.03 0.50
N ASN A 286 -4.02 14.11 1.75
CA ASN A 286 -3.24 15.24 2.24
C ASN A 286 -1.74 15.07 1.91
N ASP A 287 -1.24 13.85 2.05
CA ASP A 287 0.19 13.53 1.95
C ASP A 287 0.60 13.34 0.48
N HIS A 288 -0.28 12.78 -0.37
CA HIS A 288 0.03 12.47 -1.78
C HIS A 288 -0.54 13.49 -2.77
N LYS A 289 0.36 14.24 -3.42
CA LYS A 289 0.00 15.22 -4.48
C LYS A 289 -0.80 14.59 -5.63
N LEU A 290 -0.49 13.34 -5.99
CA LEU A 290 -1.11 12.59 -7.09
C LEU A 290 -2.64 12.64 -7.04
N LEU A 291 -3.22 12.40 -5.86
CA LEU A 291 -4.68 12.37 -5.66
C LEU A 291 -5.36 13.74 -5.79
N SER A 292 -4.60 14.82 -5.69
CA SER A 292 -5.09 16.19 -5.82
C SER A 292 -4.97 16.74 -7.26
N THR A 293 -4.49 15.95 -8.22
CA THR A 293 -4.36 16.37 -9.63
C THR A 293 -5.70 16.38 -10.36
N ASP A 294 -5.94 17.38 -11.21
CA ASP A 294 -7.23 17.54 -11.90
C ASP A 294 -7.68 16.31 -12.70
N ASN A 295 -6.75 15.51 -13.23
CA ASN A 295 -7.10 14.31 -13.98
C ASN A 295 -7.36 13.09 -13.06
N CYS A 296 -6.67 12.97 -11.91
CA CYS A 296 -7.07 12.01 -10.87
C CYS A 296 -8.47 12.32 -10.34
N LEU A 297 -8.76 13.61 -10.14
CA LEU A 297 -10.05 14.10 -9.67
C LEU A 297 -11.18 13.76 -10.65
N LYS A 298 -10.96 13.82 -11.97
CA LYS A 298 -11.92 13.34 -12.98
C LYS A 298 -12.20 11.84 -12.86
N LEU A 299 -11.20 11.01 -12.57
CA LEU A 299 -11.42 9.57 -12.33
C LEU A 299 -12.20 9.33 -11.04
N LEU A 300 -11.86 10.06 -9.97
CA LEU A 300 -12.54 10.03 -8.67
C LEU A 300 -13.98 10.60 -8.69
N SER A 301 -14.34 11.41 -9.70
CA SER A 301 -15.72 11.85 -9.92
C SER A 301 -16.49 11.00 -10.94
N SER A 302 -15.79 10.17 -11.73
CA SER A 302 -16.37 9.40 -12.83
C SER A 302 -17.42 8.36 -12.40
N PRO A 303 -18.37 7.98 -13.29
CA PRO A 303 -19.28 6.86 -13.05
C PRO A 303 -18.57 5.52 -12.84
N LEU A 304 -17.44 5.29 -13.55
CA LEU A 304 -16.66 4.05 -13.50
C LEU A 304 -16.15 3.73 -12.08
N LYS A 305 -15.90 4.75 -11.27
CA LYS A 305 -15.48 4.61 -9.87
C LYS A 305 -16.44 3.74 -9.04
N LYS A 306 -17.77 3.87 -9.22
CA LYS A 306 -18.75 3.02 -8.49
C LYS A 306 -18.54 1.55 -8.88
N GLN A 307 -18.33 1.28 -10.16
CA GLN A 307 -18.13 -0.07 -10.69
C GLN A 307 -16.81 -0.68 -10.19
N GLU A 308 -15.69 0.02 -10.33
CA GLU A 308 -14.39 -0.47 -9.86
C GLU A 308 -14.35 -0.75 -8.35
N LEU A 309 -14.93 0.14 -7.55
CA LEU A 309 -15.03 -0.06 -6.09
C LEU A 309 -15.78 -1.36 -5.77
N LEU A 310 -16.91 -1.62 -6.45
CA LEU A 310 -17.69 -2.83 -6.25
C LEU A 310 -16.97 -4.08 -6.77
N LEU A 311 -16.27 -3.98 -7.90
CA LEU A 311 -15.44 -5.08 -8.42
C LEU A 311 -14.33 -5.46 -7.43
N ALA A 312 -13.61 -4.47 -6.89
CA ALA A 312 -12.57 -4.69 -5.88
C ALA A 312 -13.13 -5.25 -4.57
N LEU A 313 -14.25 -4.72 -4.06
CA LEU A 313 -14.91 -5.29 -2.89
C LEU A 313 -15.37 -6.73 -3.13
N ASN A 314 -16.02 -7.01 -4.26
CA ASN A 314 -16.46 -8.35 -4.62
C ASN A 314 -15.28 -9.32 -4.74
N LYS A 315 -14.18 -8.90 -5.36
CA LYS A 315 -12.93 -9.67 -5.44
C LYS A 315 -12.38 -9.99 -4.05
N ILE A 316 -12.23 -9.00 -3.17
CA ILE A 316 -11.75 -9.18 -1.79
C ILE A 316 -12.63 -10.18 -1.02
N VAL A 317 -13.96 -10.01 -1.05
CA VAL A 317 -14.85 -10.85 -0.23
C VAL A 317 -15.03 -12.27 -0.76
N ALA A 318 -14.88 -12.46 -2.08
CA ALA A 318 -15.01 -13.75 -2.75
C ALA A 318 -13.71 -14.58 -2.70
N THR A 319 -12.54 -13.95 -2.55
CA THR A 319 -11.28 -14.67 -2.35
C THR A 319 -11.33 -15.49 -1.05
N PRO A 320 -11.13 -16.82 -1.10
CA PRO A 320 -10.99 -17.69 0.08
C PRO A 320 -9.92 -17.18 1.04
N PHE A 321 -10.16 -17.32 2.36
CA PHE A 321 -9.17 -16.86 3.34
C PHE A 321 -7.84 -17.62 3.23
N GLN A 322 -7.94 -18.91 2.87
CA GLN A 322 -6.82 -19.82 2.68
C GLN A 322 -5.81 -19.33 1.62
N ASP A 323 -6.25 -18.61 0.59
CA ASP A 323 -5.35 -18.09 -0.45
C ASP A 323 -4.48 -16.96 0.12
N PHE A 324 -5.03 -16.12 1.00
CA PHE A 324 -4.24 -15.14 1.75
C PHE A 324 -3.30 -15.82 2.76
N GLU A 325 -3.79 -16.84 3.50
CA GLU A 325 -2.95 -17.58 4.45
C GLU A 325 -1.73 -18.20 3.80
N LYS A 326 -1.90 -18.75 2.60
CA LYS A 326 -0.82 -19.35 1.79
C LYS A 326 0.25 -18.33 1.41
N ILE A 327 -0.14 -17.12 1.00
CA ILE A 327 0.82 -16.04 0.72
C ILE A 327 1.59 -15.68 2.00
N ILE A 328 0.90 -15.60 3.14
CA ILE A 328 1.50 -15.27 4.44
C ILE A 328 2.50 -16.35 4.87
N ASP A 329 2.13 -17.63 4.81
CA ASP A 329 2.99 -18.76 5.22
C ASP A 329 4.19 -18.96 4.29
N ASN A 330 4.00 -18.75 2.98
CA ASN A 330 5.10 -18.83 2.01
C ASN A 330 6.09 -17.67 2.19
N THR A 331 5.62 -16.49 2.61
CA THR A 331 6.46 -15.30 2.74
C THR A 331 7.12 -15.21 4.12
N LEU A 332 6.32 -15.04 5.19
CA LEU A 332 6.83 -14.69 6.51
C LEU A 332 7.58 -15.86 7.17
N SER A 333 8.66 -15.55 7.89
CA SER A 333 9.40 -16.51 8.72
C SER A 333 9.11 -16.37 10.21
N ASP A 334 8.71 -15.19 10.69
CA ASP A 334 8.28 -15.01 12.08
C ASP A 334 6.86 -15.57 12.30
N ASN A 335 6.77 -16.65 13.08
CA ASN A 335 5.53 -17.33 13.44
C ASN A 335 4.56 -16.47 14.28
N THR A 336 5.07 -15.53 15.08
CA THR A 336 4.27 -14.62 15.90
C THR A 336 3.64 -13.53 15.03
N VAL A 337 4.42 -12.95 14.12
CA VAL A 337 3.97 -11.95 13.15
C VAL A 337 2.97 -12.59 12.17
N SER A 338 3.26 -13.78 11.63
CA SER A 338 2.33 -14.54 10.79
C SER A 338 0.98 -14.78 11.49
N LYS A 339 0.98 -15.31 12.72
CA LYS A 339 -0.26 -15.52 13.50
C LYS A 339 -1.01 -14.21 13.75
N LYS A 340 -0.31 -13.11 14.07
CA LYS A 340 -0.91 -11.78 14.28
C LYS A 340 -1.53 -11.25 12.98
N LEU A 341 -0.81 -11.36 11.86
CA LEU A 341 -1.25 -10.91 10.54
C LEU A 341 -2.50 -11.68 10.09
N LYS A 342 -2.45 -13.02 10.09
CA LYS A 342 -3.59 -13.88 9.76
C LYS A 342 -4.84 -13.55 10.58
N LYS A 343 -4.72 -13.46 11.91
CA LYS A 343 -5.84 -13.10 12.81
C LYS A 343 -6.43 -11.73 12.48
N THR A 344 -5.57 -10.77 12.15
CA THR A 344 -5.98 -9.38 11.84
C THR A 344 -6.64 -9.30 10.46
N LEU A 345 -6.10 -10.02 9.47
CA LEU A 345 -6.64 -10.11 8.11
C LEU A 345 -7.99 -10.84 8.07
N ALA A 346 -8.15 -11.95 8.78
CA ALA A 346 -9.42 -12.67 8.89
C ALA A 346 -10.54 -11.77 9.44
N LYS A 347 -10.23 -11.01 10.50
CA LYS A 347 -11.15 -10.03 11.10
C LYS A 347 -11.47 -8.88 10.14
N ARG A 348 -10.47 -8.37 9.41
CA ARG A 348 -10.65 -7.30 8.42
C ARG A 348 -11.48 -7.77 7.23
N LEU A 349 -11.29 -9.00 6.76
CA LEU A 349 -12.09 -9.62 5.70
C LEU A 349 -13.57 -9.79 6.09
N ASP A 350 -13.86 -10.18 7.34
CA ASP A 350 -15.23 -10.19 7.88
C ASP A 350 -15.87 -8.78 7.90
N PHE A 351 -15.11 -7.75 8.26
CA PHE A 351 -15.60 -6.37 8.18
C PHE A 351 -15.83 -5.89 6.74
N PHE A 352 -14.96 -6.23 5.79
CA PHE A 352 -15.16 -5.93 4.37
C PHE A 352 -16.38 -6.68 3.79
N LYS A 353 -16.63 -7.93 4.21
CA LYS A 353 -17.87 -8.68 3.88
C LYS A 353 -19.11 -7.92 4.33
N LYS A 354 -19.17 -7.53 5.61
CA LYS A 354 -20.28 -6.76 6.20
C LYS A 354 -20.46 -5.39 5.54
N ALA A 355 -19.37 -4.71 5.18
CA ALA A 355 -19.44 -3.43 4.48
C ALA A 355 -20.00 -3.59 3.05
N ASN A 356 -19.55 -4.62 2.31
CA ASN A 356 -20.07 -4.92 0.97
C ASN A 356 -21.57 -5.22 1.00
N GLU A 357 -22.04 -6.07 1.91
CA GLU A 357 -23.47 -6.34 2.09
C GLU A 357 -24.30 -5.06 2.34
N GLN A 358 -23.80 -4.15 3.17
CA GLN A 358 -24.50 -2.90 3.48
C GLN A 358 -24.53 -1.96 2.27
N ILE A 359 -23.40 -1.83 1.56
CA ILE A 359 -23.30 -1.04 0.32
C ILE A 359 -24.26 -1.58 -0.75
N GLN A 360 -24.33 -2.90 -0.95
CA GLN A 360 -25.26 -3.52 -1.91
C GLN A 360 -26.73 -3.27 -1.52
N LYS A 361 -27.09 -3.44 -0.24
CA LYS A 361 -28.45 -3.14 0.27
C LYS A 361 -28.85 -1.67 0.04
N GLN A 362 -27.91 -0.74 0.25
CA GLN A 362 -28.14 0.69 0.00
C GLN A 362 -28.38 1.00 -1.49
N GLN A 363 -27.69 0.31 -2.40
CA GLN A 363 -27.85 0.50 -3.85
C GLN A 363 -29.21 0.02 -4.34
N ILE A 364 -29.62 -1.21 -3.98
CA ILE A 364 -30.95 -1.76 -4.31
C ILE A 364 -32.08 -0.83 -3.81
N PHE A 365 -31.91 -0.23 -2.61
CA PHE A 365 -32.87 0.72 -2.05
C PHE A 365 -32.88 2.08 -2.78
N SER A 366 -31.74 2.52 -3.32
CA SER A 366 -31.66 3.75 -4.12
C SER A 366 -32.28 3.57 -5.52
N GLU A 367 -32.10 2.40 -6.14
CA GLU A 367 -32.60 2.07 -7.47
C GLU A 367 -34.13 1.84 -7.44
N SER A 368 -34.64 1.11 -6.44
CA SER A 368 -36.09 0.95 -6.26
C SER A 368 -36.83 2.27 -5.97
N LYS A 369 -36.15 3.28 -5.42
CA LYS A 369 -36.70 4.63 -5.21
C LYS A 369 -36.61 5.55 -6.43
N SER A 370 -35.72 5.30 -7.38
CA SER A 370 -35.55 6.19 -8.54
C SER A 370 -36.63 6.00 -9.61
N GLY A 371 -37.40 4.90 -9.56
CA GLY A 371 -38.53 4.62 -10.45
C GLY A 371 -38.17 4.55 -11.94
N SER A 372 -36.88 4.42 -12.27
CA SER A 372 -36.37 4.58 -13.62
C SER A 372 -36.18 3.23 -14.31
N ASN A 373 -36.70 3.12 -15.54
CA ASN A 373 -36.38 2.06 -16.51
C ASN A 373 -34.91 2.16 -16.99
N GLN A 374 -33.95 2.05 -16.08
CA GLN A 374 -32.57 1.79 -16.46
C GLN A 374 -32.49 0.31 -16.83
N GLN A 375 -32.21 0.05 -18.11
CA GLN A 375 -31.88 -1.29 -18.59
C GLN A 375 -30.81 -1.88 -17.67
N PHE A 376 -31.00 -3.14 -17.28
CA PHE A 376 -29.97 -3.90 -16.57
C PHE A 376 -28.67 -3.79 -17.35
N PHE A 377 -27.70 -3.05 -16.80
CA PHE A 377 -26.32 -3.19 -17.24
C PHE A 377 -25.96 -4.64 -16.97
N GLN A 378 -25.87 -5.44 -18.03
CA GLN A 378 -25.31 -6.76 -17.89
C GLN A 378 -23.91 -6.59 -17.28
N PRO A 379 -23.54 -7.41 -16.28
CA PRO A 379 -22.18 -7.34 -15.76
C PRO A 379 -21.23 -7.47 -16.95
N ILE A 380 -20.19 -6.64 -16.99
CA ILE A 380 -19.10 -6.84 -17.95
C ILE A 380 -18.69 -8.29 -17.76
N GLN A 381 -18.93 -9.11 -18.79
CA GLN A 381 -18.46 -10.48 -18.82
C GLN A 381 -16.95 -10.36 -19.00
N GLU A 382 -16.23 -10.29 -17.86
CA GLU A 382 -14.85 -10.69 -17.85
C GLU A 382 -14.80 -12.04 -18.55
N ALA A 383 -13.95 -12.15 -19.59
CA ALA A 383 -13.71 -13.43 -20.24
C ALA A 383 -13.46 -14.46 -19.14
N PRO A 384 -14.18 -15.60 -19.14
CA PRO A 384 -14.23 -16.49 -17.99
C PRO A 384 -12.81 -16.76 -17.56
N LEU A 385 -12.48 -16.37 -16.31
CA LEU A 385 -11.13 -16.47 -15.73
C LEU A 385 -10.53 -17.78 -16.19
N LYS A 386 -9.67 -17.75 -17.21
CA LYS A 386 -8.86 -18.90 -17.63
C LYS A 386 -8.22 -19.32 -16.35
N LYS A 387 -8.64 -20.49 -15.80
CA LYS A 387 -8.32 -20.94 -14.43
C LYS A 387 -6.97 -20.37 -14.08
N ALA A 388 -6.95 -19.31 -13.27
CA ALA A 388 -5.72 -18.53 -13.09
C ALA A 388 -4.67 -19.56 -12.75
N GLU A 389 -3.63 -19.70 -13.59
CA GLU A 389 -2.61 -20.75 -13.41
C GLU A 389 -2.30 -20.74 -11.94
N SER A 390 -2.60 -21.86 -11.27
CA SER A 390 -2.89 -21.82 -9.83
C SER A 390 -1.76 -21.08 -9.15
N PHE A 391 -2.03 -20.29 -8.11
CA PHE A 391 -0.96 -19.47 -7.52
C PHE A 391 0.32 -20.31 -7.29
N ASP A 392 0.16 -21.60 -6.92
CA ASP A 392 1.19 -22.64 -7.04
C ASP A 392 1.98 -22.67 -8.35
N GLN A 393 1.39 -22.86 -9.53
CA GLN A 393 2.08 -22.92 -10.82
C GLN A 393 3.00 -21.74 -11.11
N ARG A 394 2.70 -20.52 -10.64
CA ARG A 394 3.65 -19.39 -10.75
C ARG A 394 4.86 -19.54 -9.83
N PHE A 395 4.66 -20.09 -8.63
CA PHE A 395 5.73 -20.39 -7.65
C PHE A 395 6.27 -21.84 -7.77
N SER A 396 5.81 -22.63 -8.75
CA SER A 396 6.13 -24.06 -8.96
C SER A 396 6.61 -24.35 -10.38
N ARG A 397 6.71 -23.33 -11.24
CA ARG A 397 7.62 -23.34 -12.40
C ARG A 397 9.04 -23.22 -11.82
N LYS A 398 9.59 -24.39 -11.48
CA LYS A 398 10.95 -24.62 -10.97
C LYS A 398 11.99 -24.57 -12.07
#